data_AF-A0AAN8VIQ3-F1
#
_entry.id   AF-A0AAN8VIQ3-F1
#
_cell.length_a   1.000
_cell.length_b   1.000
_cell.length_c   1.000
_cell.angle_alpha   90.00
_cell.angle_beta   90.00
_cell.angle_gamma   90.00
#
_symmetry.space_group_name_H-M   'P 1'
#
loop_
_entity.id
_entity.type
_entity.pdbx_description
1 polymer ?
#
loop_
_entity_poly.entity_id
_entity_poly.type
_entity_poly.pdbx_seq_one_letter_code
_entity_poly.pdbx_strand_id
1 'polypeptide(L)'
;MASMAGLRGSSHAVLEGSLQLSGSSRLAGPSSSRVPMTQPELTVRASAETETSRRAVLGLVAAGLATRSFVQAVLAEAKPIKFGWLWGMATGTLNSDQPRDLDLPLKERFFIQPLPPVATAARAKESAKDIVGVKSCIDKKAWPYVQNDLRLKAEYLRYDLNTVISAQPKEQKKPLKELVGKLFQTISELDHATKIKSTPEAEKYYAKTVSTLNDVLAKLG
;
A
#
# COMPACT_ATOMS: atom_id res chain seq x y z
N MET A 1 -29.04 62.41 6.36
CA MET A 1 -30.37 61.89 6.00
C MET A 1 -30.33 60.35 6.12
N ALA A 2 -31.24 59.78 6.93
CA ALA A 2 -31.75 58.39 7.05
C ALA A 2 -30.75 57.22 6.89
N SER A 3 -30.47 56.32 7.84
CA SER A 3 -31.24 55.56 8.86
C SER A 3 -32.36 54.67 8.28
N MET A 4 -32.15 53.34 8.36
CA MET A 4 -33.09 52.18 8.48
C MET A 4 -32.19 50.92 8.49
N ALA A 5 -31.89 50.17 9.55
CA ALA A 5 -32.69 49.50 10.60
C ALA A 5 -33.53 48.31 10.11
N GLY A 6 -33.05 47.09 10.43
CA GLY A 6 -33.88 46.03 11.03
C GLY A 6 -34.25 44.81 10.17
N LEU A 7 -33.98 43.62 10.74
CA LEU A 7 -34.93 42.52 11.07
C LEU A 7 -34.35 41.13 10.69
N ARG A 8 -33.69 40.40 11.60
CA ARG A 8 -34.24 39.46 12.61
C ARG A 8 -34.76 38.15 11.98
N GLY A 9 -34.17 37.01 12.35
CA GLY A 9 -34.66 35.69 11.93
C GLY A 9 -33.84 34.48 12.38
N SER A 10 -33.45 34.41 13.66
CA SER A 10 -32.97 33.20 14.33
C SER A 10 -34.09 32.62 15.21
N SER A 11 -34.30 31.30 15.19
CA SER A 11 -34.82 30.42 16.29
C SER A 11 -34.80 28.98 15.74
N HIS A 12 -34.06 28.00 16.28
CA HIS A 12 -34.14 27.35 17.60
C HIS A 12 -35.55 26.86 17.98
N ALA A 13 -35.75 25.54 17.90
CA ALA A 13 -36.43 24.73 18.91
C ALA A 13 -35.32 23.86 19.53
N VAL A 14 -34.90 23.97 20.80
CA VAL A 14 -35.57 23.88 22.11
C VAL A 14 -36.27 22.53 22.32
N LEU A 15 -35.53 21.64 23.00
CA LEU A 15 -35.91 20.78 24.12
C LEU A 15 -34.58 20.51 24.85
N GLU A 16 -34.18 21.36 25.81
CA GLU A 16 -34.50 21.31 27.25
C GLU A 16 -34.16 19.95 27.88
N GLY A 17 -33.16 19.98 28.77
CA GLY A 17 -32.58 18.81 29.42
C GLY A 17 -31.32 19.17 30.20
N SER A 18 -31.51 19.94 31.26
CA SER A 18 -30.54 20.39 32.26
C SER A 18 -29.62 19.28 32.77
N LEU A 19 -28.37 19.62 33.12
CA LEU A 19 -27.80 19.49 34.47
C LEU A 19 -26.30 19.83 34.43
N GLN A 20 -25.93 20.78 35.28
CA GLN A 20 -24.55 21.14 35.63
C GLN A 20 -23.77 19.92 36.10
N LEU A 21 -22.46 19.87 35.82
CA LEU A 21 -21.49 19.25 36.73
C LEU A 21 -20.08 19.76 36.43
N SER A 22 -19.60 20.60 37.34
CA SER A 22 -18.19 20.77 37.65
C SER A 22 -17.52 19.43 37.98
N GLY A 23 -16.24 19.31 37.65
CA GLY A 23 -15.28 18.63 38.53
C GLY A 23 -14.88 17.20 38.18
N SER A 24 -13.61 17.08 37.81
CA SER A 24 -12.63 16.08 38.29
C SER A 24 -12.91 14.57 38.15
N SER A 25 -12.00 13.94 37.40
CA SER A 25 -11.33 12.66 37.68
C SER A 25 -12.17 11.47 38.18
N ARG A 26 -12.33 10.44 37.34
CA ARG A 26 -11.83 9.06 37.58
C ARG A 26 -12.23 8.11 36.43
N LEU A 27 -11.37 7.11 36.26
CA LEU A 27 -11.36 6.03 35.26
C LEU A 27 -12.53 5.05 35.44
N ALA A 28 -13.08 4.53 34.33
CA ALA A 28 -13.72 3.22 34.25
C ALA A 28 -13.68 2.69 32.80
N GLY A 29 -13.22 1.44 32.63
CA GLY A 29 -13.08 0.74 31.34
C GLY A 29 -14.37 0.09 30.81
N PRO A 30 -14.27 -0.94 29.95
CA PRO A 30 -14.59 -0.84 28.52
C PRO A 30 -15.97 -1.40 28.15
N SER A 31 -16.56 -0.91 27.04
CA SER A 31 -17.49 -1.70 26.24
C SER A 31 -17.17 -1.55 24.75
N SER A 32 -16.67 -2.62 24.15
CA SER A 32 -16.46 -2.73 22.70
C SER A 32 -17.67 -3.45 22.14
N SER A 33 -18.51 -2.73 21.40
CA SER A 33 -19.53 -3.34 20.55
C SER A 33 -18.83 -3.99 19.34
N ARG A 34 -18.69 -5.31 19.36
CA ARG A 34 -18.26 -6.08 18.19
C ARG A 34 -19.45 -6.21 17.23
N VAL A 35 -19.28 -5.72 16.01
CA VAL A 35 -20.14 -6.05 14.87
C VAL A 35 -19.72 -7.44 14.35
N PRO A 36 -20.61 -8.43 14.26
CA PRO A 36 -20.26 -9.73 13.70
C PRO A 36 -20.13 -9.64 12.17
N MET A 37 -18.94 -9.92 11.64
CA MET A 37 -18.77 -10.29 10.23
C MET A 37 -19.15 -11.77 10.08
N THR A 38 -20.19 -12.05 9.30
CA THR A 38 -20.52 -13.39 8.86
C THR A 38 -19.51 -13.83 7.79
N GLN A 39 -18.72 -14.87 8.08
CA GLN A 39 -18.01 -15.61 7.03
C GLN A 39 -19.03 -16.38 6.18
N PRO A 40 -18.90 -16.43 4.84
CA PRO A 40 -19.68 -17.37 4.05
C PRO A 40 -19.07 -18.77 4.18
N GLU A 41 -19.67 -19.63 5.00
CA GLU A 41 -19.44 -21.08 4.95
C GLU A 41 -20.18 -21.67 3.75
N LEU A 42 -19.43 -22.14 2.74
CA LEU A 42 -19.97 -22.96 1.67
C LEU A 42 -20.17 -24.39 2.21
N THR A 43 -21.38 -24.69 2.70
CA THR A 43 -21.77 -26.06 3.06
C THR A 43 -22.42 -26.73 1.84
N VAL A 44 -21.72 -27.68 1.21
CA VAL A 44 -22.32 -28.54 0.17
C VAL A 44 -23.01 -29.72 0.86
N ARG A 45 -24.35 -29.75 0.79
CA ARG A 45 -25.17 -30.88 1.24
C ARG A 45 -25.61 -31.69 0.01
N ALA A 46 -25.16 -32.94 -0.09
CA ALA A 46 -25.70 -33.87 -1.08
C ALA A 46 -27.07 -34.38 -0.58
N SER A 47 -28.14 -34.08 -1.31
CA SER A 47 -29.46 -34.66 -1.09
C SER A 47 -29.61 -35.86 -2.03
N ALA A 48 -29.71 -37.06 -1.45
CA ALA A 48 -30.14 -38.25 -2.18
C ALA A 48 -31.63 -38.44 -1.92
N GLU A 49 -32.45 -37.80 -2.75
CA GLU A 49 -33.86 -38.16 -2.87
C GLU A 49 -34.18 -38.40 -4.34
N THR A 50 -34.69 -39.60 -4.59
CA THR A 50 -35.03 -40.14 -5.89
C THR A 50 -36.56 -40.11 -5.98
N GLU A 51 -37.12 -39.17 -6.74
CA GLU A 51 -38.49 -39.28 -7.23
C GLU A 51 -38.48 -39.65 -8.72
N THR A 52 -38.64 -40.95 -8.93
CA THR A 52 -39.62 -41.56 -9.85
C THR A 52 -40.07 -40.75 -11.07
N SER A 53 -39.55 -41.10 -12.24
CA SER A 53 -40.34 -41.19 -13.45
C SER A 53 -39.87 -42.34 -14.32
N ARG A 54 -40.86 -43.13 -14.76
CA ARG A 54 -40.81 -44.33 -15.62
C ARG A 54 -40.51 -45.66 -14.92
N ARG A 55 -41.59 -46.24 -14.38
CA ARG A 55 -42.02 -47.60 -14.75
C ARG A 55 -41.58 -47.95 -16.19
N ALA A 56 -41.18 -49.15 -16.55
CA ALA A 56 -40.85 -50.36 -15.81
C ALA A 56 -40.32 -51.33 -16.87
N VAL A 57 -39.10 -51.83 -16.71
CA VAL A 57 -38.74 -53.16 -17.22
C VAL A 57 -37.99 -53.84 -16.07
N LEU A 58 -38.76 -54.55 -15.26
CA LEU A 58 -38.28 -55.42 -14.20
C LEU A 58 -37.58 -56.62 -14.84
N GLY A 59 -36.26 -56.67 -14.72
CA GLY A 59 -35.45 -57.88 -14.88
C GLY A 59 -35.07 -58.42 -13.50
N LEU A 60 -35.95 -59.24 -12.94
CA LEU A 60 -35.71 -60.09 -11.77
C LEU A 60 -34.65 -61.14 -12.11
N VAL A 61 -33.69 -61.36 -11.20
CA VAL A 61 -32.80 -62.55 -10.98
C VAL A 61 -31.45 -62.03 -10.45
N ALA A 62 -30.84 -62.53 -9.38
CA ALA A 62 -31.22 -63.41 -8.29
C ALA A 62 -30.25 -63.11 -7.13
N ALA A 63 -30.72 -63.26 -5.90
CA ALA A 63 -29.90 -63.18 -4.72
C ALA A 63 -28.90 -64.35 -4.67
N GLY A 64 -27.67 -64.05 -4.24
CA GLY A 64 -26.74 -65.06 -3.75
C GLY A 64 -25.28 -64.79 -4.15
N LEU A 65 -24.52 -64.14 -3.27
CA LEU A 65 -23.29 -64.69 -2.71
C LEU A 65 -22.69 -63.69 -1.73
N ALA A 66 -22.53 -64.16 -0.49
CA ALA A 66 -21.90 -63.44 0.59
C ALA A 66 -20.41 -63.23 0.29
N THR A 67 -19.97 -61.98 0.32
CA THR A 67 -18.61 -61.66 0.77
C THR A 67 -18.68 -60.35 1.53
N ARG A 68 -18.32 -60.42 2.81
CA ARG A 68 -17.95 -59.28 3.65
C ARG A 68 -17.02 -58.37 2.85
N SER A 69 -17.51 -57.27 2.30
CA SER A 69 -16.65 -56.12 2.06
C SER A 69 -16.78 -55.25 3.29
N PHE A 70 -15.72 -55.22 4.09
CA PHE A 70 -15.48 -54.08 4.94
C PHE A 70 -15.44 -52.88 3.99
N VAL A 71 -16.54 -52.13 3.87
CA VAL A 71 -16.46 -50.75 3.40
C VAL A 71 -15.78 -50.02 4.54
N GLN A 72 -14.47 -50.20 4.62
CA GLN A 72 -13.60 -49.31 5.36
C GLN A 72 -13.86 -47.96 4.72
N ALA A 73 -14.64 -47.13 5.43
CA ALA A 73 -14.75 -45.73 5.10
C ALA A 73 -13.31 -45.23 4.99
N VAL A 74 -12.83 -45.06 3.77
CA VAL A 74 -11.55 -44.42 3.50
C VAL A 74 -11.80 -42.96 3.84
N LEU A 75 -11.72 -42.68 5.14
CA LEU A 75 -11.56 -41.35 5.67
C LEU A 75 -10.21 -40.88 5.14
N ALA A 76 -10.22 -40.34 3.92
CA ALA A 76 -9.09 -39.66 3.34
C ALA A 76 -8.91 -38.38 4.16
N GLU A 77 -8.23 -38.52 5.30
CA GLU A 77 -7.76 -37.41 6.10
C GLU A 77 -6.86 -36.55 5.22
N ALA A 78 -7.34 -35.35 4.88
CA ALA A 78 -6.64 -34.40 4.04
C ALA A 78 -5.38 -33.93 4.77
N LYS A 79 -4.24 -34.58 4.52
CA LYS A 79 -2.95 -34.16 5.04
C LYS A 79 -2.55 -32.86 4.35
N PRO A 80 -2.40 -31.73 5.06
CA PRO A 80 -1.97 -30.48 4.44
C PRO A 80 -0.56 -30.65 3.88
N ILE A 81 -0.42 -30.42 2.57
CA ILE A 81 0.89 -30.40 1.92
C ILE A 81 1.60 -29.13 2.39
N LYS A 82 2.58 -29.30 3.28
CA LYS A 82 3.44 -28.22 3.73
C LYS A 82 4.32 -27.82 2.56
N PHE A 83 3.91 -26.78 1.81
CA PHE A 83 4.80 -26.11 0.89
C PHE A 83 6.05 -25.69 1.67
N GLY A 84 7.22 -26.15 1.23
CA GLY A 84 8.48 -25.76 1.82
C GLY A 84 8.56 -24.24 1.80
N TRP A 85 8.82 -23.64 2.96
CA TRP A 85 8.81 -22.19 3.19
C TRP A 85 9.96 -21.44 2.47
N LEU A 86 10.51 -22.02 1.40
CA LEU A 86 11.73 -21.61 0.75
C LEU A 86 11.52 -20.56 -0.35
N TRP A 87 10.48 -19.74 -0.23
CA TRP A 87 10.34 -18.53 -1.02
C TRP A 87 9.83 -17.40 -0.14
N GLY A 88 10.75 -16.55 0.31
CA GLY A 88 10.45 -15.30 1.02
C GLY A 88 11.11 -15.14 2.40
N MET A 89 11.40 -16.23 3.11
CA MET A 89 11.84 -16.14 4.52
C MET A 89 13.33 -15.75 4.70
N ALA A 90 14.20 -15.96 3.72
CA ALA A 90 15.65 -15.82 3.93
C ALA A 90 16.22 -14.42 3.66
N THR A 91 15.58 -13.57 2.85
CA THR A 91 16.23 -12.34 2.36
C THR A 91 15.36 -11.10 2.16
N GLY A 92 14.08 -11.06 2.58
CA GLY A 92 13.31 -9.84 2.23
C GLY A 92 11.92 -9.57 2.79
N THR A 93 11.36 -10.31 3.75
CA THR A 93 9.98 -10.02 4.24
C THR A 93 9.90 -9.15 5.49
N LEU A 94 10.96 -9.09 6.30
CA LEU A 94 10.92 -8.37 7.59
C LEU A 94 10.73 -6.85 7.43
N ASN A 95 11.16 -6.27 6.32
CA ASN A 95 11.14 -4.81 6.16
C ASN A 95 9.72 -4.26 5.88
N SER A 96 8.81 -5.08 5.36
CA SER A 96 7.40 -4.70 5.13
C SER A 96 6.51 -4.92 6.37
N ASP A 97 6.89 -5.86 7.25
CA ASP A 97 6.17 -6.16 8.49
C ASP A 97 6.74 -5.41 9.71
N GLN A 98 8.01 -4.98 9.69
CA GLN A 98 8.63 -4.09 10.69
C GLN A 98 7.83 -2.80 11.00
N PRO A 99 7.19 -2.13 10.01
CA PRO A 99 6.33 -0.98 10.28
C PRO A 99 5.14 -1.27 11.18
N ARG A 100 4.70 -2.52 11.25
CA ARG A 100 3.56 -2.97 12.07
C ARG A 100 4.00 -3.51 13.43
N ASP A 101 5.29 -3.75 13.62
CA ASP A 101 5.85 -4.20 14.89
C ASP A 101 5.76 -3.06 15.92
N LEU A 102 5.14 -3.33 17.06
CA LEU A 102 4.95 -2.36 18.14
C LEU A 102 6.08 -2.41 19.18
N ASP A 103 7.01 -3.36 19.08
CA ASP A 103 8.07 -3.57 20.07
C ASP A 103 9.32 -2.72 19.76
N LEU A 104 9.62 -2.49 18.48
CA LEU A 104 10.71 -1.63 18.02
C LEU A 104 10.41 -0.14 18.28
N PRO A 105 11.38 0.77 18.44
CA PRO A 105 11.10 2.21 18.48
C PRO A 105 10.63 2.73 17.11
N LEU A 106 9.77 3.75 17.08
CA LEU A 106 9.13 4.27 15.84
C LEU A 106 10.12 4.59 14.71
N LYS A 107 11.34 5.05 15.06
CA LYS A 107 12.39 5.38 14.09
C LYS A 107 12.91 4.18 13.30
N GLU A 108 12.83 2.98 13.87
CA GLU A 108 13.36 1.73 13.31
C GLU A 108 12.28 0.89 12.64
N ARG A 109 11.01 1.29 12.80
CA ARG A 109 9.85 0.64 12.18
C ARG A 109 9.69 1.00 10.70
N PHE A 110 10.21 2.14 10.24
CA PHE A 110 9.92 2.60 8.88
C PHE A 110 10.52 1.69 7.80
N PHE A 111 9.76 1.49 6.73
CA PHE A 111 10.15 0.67 5.56
C PHE A 111 11.40 1.22 4.84
N ILE A 112 11.64 2.54 4.94
CA ILE A 112 12.88 3.17 4.49
C ILE A 112 13.81 3.30 5.70
N GLN A 113 14.69 2.31 5.87
CA GLN A 113 15.67 2.34 6.94
C GLN A 113 16.83 3.30 6.63
N PRO A 114 17.34 4.02 7.65
CA PRO A 114 18.53 4.82 7.50
C PRO A 114 19.73 3.90 7.24
N LEU A 115 20.35 4.06 6.06
CA LEU A 115 21.56 3.33 5.70
C LEU A 115 22.79 4.22 5.89
N PRO A 116 23.99 3.63 6.05
CA PRO A 116 25.22 4.40 6.07
C PRO A 116 25.34 5.23 4.77
N PRO A 117 25.95 6.42 4.83
CA PRO A 117 25.91 7.40 3.73
C PRO A 117 26.44 6.84 2.40
N VAL A 118 27.38 5.91 2.45
CA VAL A 118 27.93 5.22 1.26
C VAL A 118 26.89 4.30 0.61
N ALA A 119 26.16 3.50 1.39
CA ALA A 119 25.11 2.63 0.88
C ALA A 119 23.90 3.44 0.38
N THR A 120 23.58 4.53 1.07
CA THR A 120 22.56 5.50 0.66
C THR A 120 22.89 6.13 -0.70
N ALA A 121 24.16 6.46 -0.96
CA ALA A 121 24.58 6.96 -2.27
C ALA A 121 24.45 5.90 -3.38
N ALA A 122 24.67 4.61 -3.07
CA ALA A 122 24.46 3.52 -4.02
C ALA A 122 22.97 3.35 -4.38
N ARG A 123 22.08 3.40 -3.38
CA ARG A 123 20.62 3.34 -3.60
C ARG A 123 20.08 4.58 -4.32
N ALA A 124 20.64 5.75 -4.07
CA ALA A 124 20.33 6.96 -4.84
C ALA A 124 20.71 6.79 -6.33
N LYS A 125 21.83 6.13 -6.64
CA LYS A 125 22.21 5.79 -8.03
C LYS A 125 21.26 4.80 -8.68
N GLU A 126 20.70 3.85 -7.93
CA GLU A 126 19.67 2.94 -8.43
C GLU A 126 18.37 3.68 -8.74
N SER A 127 17.88 4.50 -7.80
CA SER A 127 16.68 5.33 -7.98
C SER A 127 16.83 6.28 -9.17
N ALA A 128 18.03 6.82 -9.38
CA ALA A 128 18.36 7.64 -10.54
C ALA A 128 18.23 6.89 -11.87
N LYS A 129 18.69 5.63 -11.95
CA LYS A 129 18.54 4.80 -13.15
C LYS A 129 17.06 4.56 -13.47
N ASP A 130 16.25 4.32 -12.44
CA ASP A 130 14.81 4.11 -12.62
C ASP A 130 14.12 5.37 -13.16
N ILE A 131 14.49 6.56 -12.68
CA ILE A 131 13.97 7.84 -13.19
C ILE A 131 14.33 8.03 -14.68
N VAL A 132 15.53 7.62 -15.10
CA VAL A 132 15.93 7.62 -16.52
C VAL A 132 15.10 6.60 -17.32
N GLY A 133 14.74 5.46 -16.72
CA GLY A 133 13.90 4.43 -17.33
C GLY A 133 12.47 4.88 -17.66
N VAL A 134 11.97 5.94 -17.03
CA VAL A 134 10.63 6.51 -17.24
C VAL A 134 10.40 6.98 -18.68
N LYS A 135 11.46 7.26 -19.46
CA LYS A 135 11.35 7.63 -20.87
C LYS A 135 10.52 6.63 -21.68
N SER A 136 10.71 5.33 -21.44
CA SER A 136 9.96 4.27 -22.12
C SER A 136 8.44 4.36 -21.89
N CYS A 137 8.02 4.81 -20.70
CA CYS A 137 6.63 5.04 -20.35
C CYS A 137 6.08 6.35 -20.95
N ILE A 138 6.92 7.38 -21.07
CA ILE A 138 6.59 8.64 -21.76
C ILE A 138 6.33 8.38 -23.24
N ASP A 139 7.18 7.59 -23.90
CA ASP A 139 7.04 7.24 -25.33
C ASP A 139 5.75 6.47 -25.61
N LYS A 140 5.40 5.55 -24.70
CA LYS A 140 4.15 4.78 -24.73
C LYS A 140 2.92 5.60 -24.31
N LYS A 141 3.10 6.88 -23.93
CA LYS A 141 2.03 7.75 -23.38
C LYS A 141 1.31 7.12 -22.18
N ALA A 142 2.03 6.32 -21.40
CA ALA A 142 1.52 5.59 -20.24
C ALA A 142 1.52 6.50 -18.99
N TRP A 143 0.80 7.62 -19.05
CA TRP A 143 0.85 8.71 -18.06
C TRP A 143 0.67 8.29 -16.58
N PRO A 144 -0.26 7.39 -16.23
CA PRO A 144 -0.42 6.96 -14.84
C PRO A 144 0.81 6.22 -14.31
N TYR A 145 1.43 5.40 -15.15
CA TYR A 145 2.65 4.65 -14.81
C TYR A 145 3.84 5.60 -14.67
N VAL A 146 3.97 6.58 -15.58
CA VAL A 146 4.97 7.64 -15.46
C VAL A 146 4.86 8.37 -14.12
N GLN A 147 3.66 8.83 -13.76
CA GLN A 147 3.44 9.57 -12.52
C GLN A 147 3.73 8.72 -11.28
N ASN A 148 3.25 7.47 -11.27
CA ASN A 148 3.42 6.58 -10.13
C ASN A 148 4.90 6.22 -9.93
N ASP A 149 5.59 5.79 -10.99
CA ASP A 149 7.00 5.41 -10.92
C ASP A 149 7.87 6.62 -10.58
N LEU A 150 7.60 7.79 -11.18
CA LEU A 150 8.32 9.02 -10.87
C LEU A 150 8.15 9.42 -9.41
N ARG A 151 6.92 9.45 -8.88
CA ARG A 151 6.65 9.86 -7.50
C ARG A 151 7.29 8.89 -6.51
N LEU A 152 7.11 7.58 -6.73
CA LEU A 152 7.71 6.55 -5.89
C LEU A 152 9.23 6.71 -5.84
N LYS A 153 9.91 6.75 -6.99
CA LYS A 153 11.37 6.83 -7.06
C LYS A 153 11.91 8.19 -6.61
N ALA A 154 11.19 9.28 -6.87
CA ALA A 154 11.58 10.61 -6.41
C ALA A 154 11.51 10.74 -4.88
N GLU A 155 10.54 10.11 -4.22
CA GLU A 155 10.44 10.11 -2.75
C GLU A 155 11.60 9.36 -2.10
N TYR A 156 11.95 8.17 -2.61
CA TYR A 156 13.15 7.44 -2.18
C TYR A 156 14.42 8.26 -2.38
N LEU A 157 14.59 8.85 -3.57
CA LEU A 157 15.72 9.71 -3.87
C LEU A 157 15.80 10.91 -2.93
N ARG A 158 14.66 11.52 -2.56
CA ARG A 158 14.62 12.68 -1.65
C ARG A 158 15.10 12.31 -0.26
N TYR A 159 14.68 11.16 0.26
CA TYR A 159 15.13 10.66 1.55
C TYR A 159 16.63 10.39 1.55
N ASP A 160 17.13 9.71 0.51
CA ASP A 160 18.54 9.35 0.38
C ASP A 160 19.43 10.59 0.23
N LEU A 161 19.06 11.54 -0.63
CA LEU A 161 19.82 12.78 -0.82
C LEU A 161 19.88 13.63 0.44
N ASN A 162 18.79 13.73 1.21
CA ASN A 162 18.79 14.45 2.49
C ASN A 162 19.73 13.81 3.52
N THR A 163 19.79 12.48 3.53
CA THR A 163 20.71 11.71 4.38
C THR A 163 22.16 11.96 3.99
N VAL A 164 22.47 11.94 2.69
CA VAL A 164 23.83 12.26 2.21
C VAL A 164 24.20 13.71 2.50
N ILE A 165 23.32 14.68 2.23
CA ILE A 165 23.53 16.10 2.57
C ILE A 165 23.82 16.28 4.06
N SER A 166 23.14 15.53 4.93
CA SER A 166 23.33 15.61 6.37
C SER A 166 24.71 15.12 6.80
N ALA A 167 25.27 14.12 6.11
CA ALA A 167 26.59 13.56 6.37
C ALA A 167 27.77 14.40 5.83
N GLN A 168 27.54 15.27 4.84
CA GLN A 168 28.59 16.11 4.22
C GLN A 168 29.11 17.24 5.14
N PRO A 169 30.29 17.85 4.90
CA PRO A 169 30.78 18.98 5.69
C PRO A 169 30.02 20.27 5.38
N LYS A 170 29.95 21.21 6.35
CA LYS A 170 29.08 22.41 6.30
C LYS A 170 29.23 23.27 5.03
N GLU A 171 30.44 23.36 4.48
CA GLU A 171 30.72 24.16 3.28
C GLU A 171 30.11 23.57 2.01
N GLN A 172 30.06 22.24 1.91
CA GLN A 172 29.52 21.53 0.74
C GLN A 172 27.99 21.31 0.84
N LYS A 173 27.40 21.45 2.03
CA LYS A 173 25.96 21.27 2.24
C LYS A 173 25.10 22.25 1.46
N LYS A 174 25.47 23.54 1.45
CA LYS A 174 24.69 24.61 0.78
C LYS A 174 24.57 24.39 -0.73
N PRO A 175 25.68 24.26 -1.49
CA PRO A 175 25.58 24.07 -2.94
C PRO A 175 24.89 22.76 -3.30
N LEU A 176 25.13 21.68 -2.54
CA LEU A 176 24.45 20.40 -2.79
C LEU A 176 22.94 20.49 -2.55
N LYS A 177 22.51 21.19 -1.49
CA LYS A 177 21.08 21.41 -1.20
C LYS A 177 20.39 22.23 -2.30
N GLU A 178 21.07 23.24 -2.86
CA GLU A 178 20.53 24.03 -3.98
C GLU A 178 20.38 23.19 -5.25
N LEU A 179 21.38 22.37 -5.59
CA LEU A 179 21.31 21.45 -6.73
C LEU A 179 20.16 20.45 -6.58
N VAL A 180 20.02 19.85 -5.39
CA VAL A 180 18.92 18.93 -5.09
C VAL A 180 17.56 19.65 -5.12
N GLY A 181 17.48 20.90 -4.65
CA GLY A 181 16.29 21.73 -4.80
C GLY A 181 15.88 21.94 -6.26
N LYS A 182 16.86 22.27 -7.13
CA LYS A 182 16.64 22.41 -8.58
C LYS A 182 16.18 21.10 -9.22
N LEU A 183 16.79 19.96 -8.85
CA LEU A 183 16.38 18.64 -9.32
C LEU A 183 14.89 18.39 -9.03
N PHE A 184 14.46 18.55 -7.77
CA PHE A 184 13.05 18.31 -7.40
C PHE A 184 12.08 19.32 -8.01
N GLN A 185 12.53 20.55 -8.28
CA GLN A 185 11.75 21.51 -9.03
C GLN A 185 11.49 21.01 -10.47
N THR A 186 12.53 20.53 -11.17
CA THR A 186 12.35 19.97 -12.52
C THR A 186 11.52 18.69 -12.55
N ILE A 187 11.65 17.82 -11.53
CA ILE A 187 10.80 16.62 -11.40
C ILE A 187 9.34 17.01 -11.19
N SER A 188 9.07 18.07 -10.42
CA SER A 188 7.71 18.57 -10.20
C SER A 188 7.11 19.17 -11.48
N GLU A 189 7.92 19.87 -12.29
CA GLU A 189 7.53 20.35 -13.61
C GLU A 189 7.25 19.20 -14.59
N LEU A 190 8.03 18.12 -14.52
CA LEU A 190 7.80 16.89 -15.28
C LEU A 190 6.50 16.22 -14.86
N ASP A 191 6.25 16.05 -13.55
CA ASP A 191 5.00 15.49 -13.03
C ASP A 191 3.79 16.32 -13.51
N HIS A 192 3.90 17.64 -13.47
CA HIS A 192 2.87 18.54 -13.98
C HIS A 192 2.62 18.36 -15.49
N ALA A 193 3.67 18.27 -16.30
CA ALA A 193 3.55 18.01 -17.74
C ALA A 193 2.86 16.66 -18.02
N THR A 194 3.17 15.63 -17.22
CA THR A 194 2.53 14.31 -17.34
C THR A 194 1.07 14.30 -16.87
N LYS A 195 0.70 15.20 -15.95
CA LYS A 195 -0.68 15.43 -15.52
C LYS A 195 -1.51 16.10 -16.61
N ILE A 196 -0.92 17.06 -17.33
CA ILE A 196 -1.51 17.71 -18.52
C ILE A 196 -1.47 16.78 -19.74
N LYS A 197 -0.71 15.68 -19.68
CA LYS A 197 -0.52 14.70 -20.76
C LYS A 197 0.14 15.31 -22.01
N SER A 198 0.97 16.32 -21.80
CA SER A 198 1.69 17.01 -22.86
C SER A 198 3.01 16.30 -23.16
N THR A 199 3.10 15.63 -24.32
CA THR A 199 4.35 15.00 -24.77
C THR A 199 5.51 15.98 -24.97
N PRO A 200 5.37 17.13 -25.65
CA PRO A 200 6.52 18.01 -25.89
C PRO A 200 7.06 18.63 -24.59
N GLU A 201 6.18 18.94 -23.64
CA GLU A 201 6.60 19.44 -22.33
C GLU A 201 7.24 18.34 -21.48
N ALA A 202 6.67 17.13 -21.47
CA ALA A 202 7.24 16.00 -20.73
C ALA A 202 8.65 15.67 -21.21
N GLU A 203 8.91 15.66 -22.53
CA GLU A 203 10.25 15.42 -23.07
C GLU A 203 11.24 16.53 -22.73
N LYS A 204 10.80 17.80 -22.81
CA LYS A 204 11.62 18.95 -22.42
C LYS A 204 12.04 18.88 -20.95
N TYR A 205 11.09 18.62 -20.05
CA TYR A 205 11.39 18.52 -18.62
C TYR A 205 12.15 17.23 -18.29
N TYR A 206 11.91 16.14 -19.00
CA TYR A 206 12.70 14.91 -18.88
C TYR A 206 14.18 15.16 -19.18
N ALA A 207 14.51 15.82 -20.29
CA ALA A 207 15.89 16.16 -20.62
C ALA A 207 16.56 17.04 -19.54
N LYS A 208 15.81 18.00 -18.98
CA LYS A 208 16.27 18.83 -17.85
C LYS A 208 16.50 18.02 -16.59
N THR A 209 15.58 17.10 -16.26
CA THR A 209 15.70 16.21 -15.10
C THR A 209 16.93 15.32 -15.25
N VAL A 210 17.18 14.72 -16.41
CA VAL A 210 18.39 13.91 -16.64
C VAL A 210 19.66 14.74 -16.46
N SER A 211 19.70 15.96 -17.00
CA SER A 211 20.85 16.87 -16.86
C SER A 211 21.13 17.22 -15.38
N THR A 212 20.12 17.72 -14.67
CA THR A 212 20.25 18.08 -13.24
C THR A 212 20.53 16.87 -12.34
N LEU A 213 20.04 15.69 -12.72
CA LEU A 213 20.30 14.45 -12.01
C LEU A 213 21.77 14.02 -12.16
N ASN A 214 22.34 14.14 -13.36
CA ASN A 214 23.77 13.91 -13.58
C ASN A 214 24.65 14.88 -12.79
N ASP A 215 24.27 16.16 -12.70
CA ASP A 215 24.97 17.15 -11.88
C ASP A 215 25.00 16.75 -10.39
N VAL A 216 23.88 16.22 -9.87
CA VAL A 216 23.79 15.73 -8.49
C VAL A 216 24.63 14.46 -8.31
N LEU A 217 24.55 13.50 -9.24
CA LEU A 217 25.34 12.27 -9.18
C LEU A 217 26.85 12.55 -9.22
N ALA A 218 27.29 13.55 -9.98
CA ALA A 218 28.69 13.98 -10.03
C ALA A 218 29.21 14.54 -8.70
N LYS A 219 28.33 14.96 -7.78
CA LYS A 219 28.69 15.40 -6.42
C LYS A 219 28.61 14.28 -5.39
N LEU A 220 28.05 13.12 -5.75
CA LEU A 220 27.91 11.93 -4.90
C LEU A 220 28.96 10.85 -5.23
N GLY A 221 29.71 11.03 -6.32
CA GLY A 221 30.75 10.13 -6.82
C GLY A 221 32.15 10.55 -6.39
#